data_AF-A0A7V0JQ95-F1
#
_entry.id   AF-A0A7V0JQ95-F1
#
_cell.length_a   1.000
_cell.length_b   1.000
_cell.length_c   1.000
_cell.angle_alpha   90.00
_cell.angle_beta   90.00
_cell.angle_gamma   90.00
#
_symmetry.space_group_name_H-M   'P 1'
#
loop_
_entity.id
_entity.type
_entity.pdbx_description
1 polymer ?
#
loop_
_entity_poly.entity_id
_entity_poly.type
_entity_poly.pdbx_seq_one_letter_code
_entity_poly.pdbx_strand_id
1 'polypeptide(L)'
;DSPLTLLLGETLEKALVIGAEYAGFTVCGYVFNGDVEEADGDGDNVIESYGFDANYAFEDETQDMDLLVGGSYISNIADSDWIEEVGEHYYGVDEVEDYVGAAAAYLHFGIVGFFFDAEYMASTDHLDTILGDAGKPTVWNIEAGYNYNWWRNLEIALQYAGSDDCGFLGLPRDRYGINFNQEIFDNTVVSVGYLYDEYDGDDALDRNTRDLVFGQLAVEF
;
A
#
# COMPACT_ATOMS: atom_id res chain seq x y z
N ASP A 1 6.29 7.91 -6.40
CA ASP A 1 4.87 7.75 -6.06
C ASP A 1 4.73 6.45 -5.29
N SER A 2 3.86 6.43 -4.28
CA SER A 2 3.60 5.27 -3.45
C SER A 2 2.08 5.08 -3.37
N PRO A 3 1.53 3.89 -3.68
CA PRO A 3 0.12 3.60 -3.50
C PRO A 3 -0.32 3.82 -2.04
N LEU A 4 -1.54 4.33 -1.84
CA LEU A 4 -2.08 4.55 -0.48
C LEU A 4 -2.26 3.24 0.30
N THR A 5 -2.55 2.16 -0.41
CA THR A 5 -2.62 0.77 0.06
C THR A 5 -1.29 0.28 0.62
N LEU A 6 -0.17 0.65 -0.01
CA LEU A 6 1.16 0.37 0.52
C LEU A 6 1.40 1.16 1.81
N LEU A 7 1.11 2.46 1.83
CA LEU A 7 1.29 3.28 3.03
C LEU A 7 0.51 2.71 4.23
N LEU A 8 -0.71 2.23 4.03
CA LEU A 8 -1.52 1.67 5.11
C LEU A 8 -1.14 0.22 5.51
N GLY A 9 -0.45 -0.53 4.63
CA GLY A 9 -0.21 -1.97 4.83
C GLY A 9 1.25 -2.39 4.94
N GLU A 10 2.19 -1.48 4.73
CA GLU A 10 3.62 -1.76 4.87
C GLU A 10 3.98 -1.93 6.35
N THR A 11 4.64 -3.04 6.67
CA THR A 11 5.22 -3.31 7.98
C THR A 11 6.71 -3.60 7.80
N LEU A 12 7.57 -2.98 8.60
CA LEU A 12 9.02 -3.21 8.58
C LEU A 12 9.51 -4.09 9.73
N GLU A 13 8.79 -5.17 9.98
CA GLU A 13 9.02 -6.01 11.16
C GLU A 13 9.86 -7.26 10.94
N LYS A 14 10.47 -7.75 12.03
CA LYS A 14 11.17 -9.04 12.02
C LYS A 14 10.16 -10.18 11.99
N ALA A 15 9.82 -10.60 10.78
CA ALA A 15 8.87 -11.68 10.55
C ALA A 15 9.54 -13.06 10.37
N LEU A 16 8.84 -14.10 10.81
CA LEU A 16 8.99 -15.45 10.27
C LEU A 16 7.89 -15.70 9.25
N VAL A 17 8.27 -15.99 8.00
CA VAL A 17 7.34 -16.24 6.89
C VAL A 17 7.44 -17.69 6.43
N ILE A 18 6.30 -18.34 6.21
CA ILE A 18 6.20 -19.65 5.58
C ILE A 18 5.21 -19.57 4.44
N GLY A 19 5.60 -20.02 3.25
CA GLY A 19 4.74 -20.03 2.08
C GLY A 19 4.93 -21.26 1.20
N ALA A 20 3.94 -21.49 0.35
CA ALA A 20 3.97 -22.53 -0.67
C ALA A 20 3.33 -22.01 -1.95
N GLU A 21 3.89 -22.42 -3.08
CA GLU A 21 3.37 -22.13 -4.41
C GLU A 21 3.05 -23.45 -5.11
N TYR A 22 1.88 -23.52 -5.75
CA TYR A 22 1.49 -24.66 -6.56
C TYR A 22 0.51 -24.25 -7.66
N ALA A 23 0.89 -24.48 -8.92
CA ALA A 23 0.04 -24.32 -10.10
C ALA A 23 -0.62 -22.93 -10.19
N GLY A 24 0.18 -21.88 -10.01
CA GLY A 24 -0.26 -20.48 -10.04
C GLY A 24 -0.85 -19.99 -8.72
N PHE A 25 -1.19 -20.87 -7.78
CA PHE A 25 -1.62 -20.45 -6.44
C PHE A 25 -0.42 -20.27 -5.51
N THR A 26 -0.34 -19.11 -4.88
CA THR A 26 0.59 -18.83 -3.79
C THR A 26 -0.19 -18.62 -2.51
N VAL A 27 0.28 -19.22 -1.42
CA VAL A 27 -0.21 -18.94 -0.08
C VAL A 27 0.98 -18.70 0.84
N CYS A 28 0.92 -17.68 1.67
CA CYS A 28 1.88 -17.49 2.74
C CYS A 28 1.19 -17.08 4.05
N GLY A 29 1.84 -17.41 5.15
CA GLY A 29 1.49 -16.94 6.47
C GLY A 29 2.74 -16.43 7.15
N TYR A 30 2.59 -15.41 7.98
CA TYR A 30 3.69 -14.80 8.70
C TYR A 30 3.27 -14.47 10.12
N VAL A 31 4.26 -14.47 11.01
CA VAL A 31 4.15 -13.97 12.38
C VAL A 31 5.29 -13.00 12.60
N PHE A 32 5.03 -11.94 13.36
CA PHE A 32 6.01 -10.90 13.63
C PHE A 32 5.78 -10.30 15.00
N ASN A 33 6.82 -9.67 15.51
CA ASN A 33 6.80 -8.93 16.75
C ASN A 33 6.71 -7.46 16.36
N GLY A 34 5.53 -6.86 16.50
CA GLY A 34 5.31 -5.45 16.19
C GLY A 34 5.84 -4.53 17.28
N ASP A 35 6.00 -3.27 16.94
CA ASP A 35 6.40 -2.21 17.87
C ASP A 35 5.19 -1.59 18.62
N VAL A 36 3.94 -1.84 18.19
CA VAL A 36 2.72 -1.34 18.89
C VAL A 36 2.18 -2.37 19.89
N GLU A 37 2.00 -1.96 21.14
CA GLU A 37 1.48 -2.81 22.23
C GLU A 37 0.00 -2.50 22.58
N GLU A 38 -0.76 -3.48 23.07
CA GLU A 38 -2.07 -3.22 23.68
C GLU A 38 -1.89 -2.56 25.05
N ALA A 39 -2.66 -1.52 25.36
CA ALA A 39 -2.53 -0.73 26.59
C ALA A 39 -2.75 -1.53 27.89
N ASP A 40 -3.53 -2.62 27.83
CA ASP A 40 -3.77 -3.54 28.94
C ASP A 40 -2.80 -4.76 28.95
N GLY A 41 -1.80 -4.79 28.05
CA GLY A 41 -0.80 -5.84 27.93
C GLY A 41 0.19 -5.89 29.11
N ASP A 42 0.79 -7.06 29.34
CA ASP A 42 1.75 -7.28 30.45
C ASP A 42 3.10 -6.55 30.24
N GLY A 43 3.27 -5.76 29.16
CA GLY A 43 4.48 -5.00 28.81
C GLY A 43 5.68 -5.88 28.43
N ASP A 44 5.40 -7.14 28.07
CA ASP A 44 6.40 -8.10 27.60
C ASP A 44 6.43 -8.07 26.07
N ASN A 45 7.59 -7.78 25.49
CA ASN A 45 7.80 -7.81 24.04
C ASN A 45 7.71 -9.26 23.50
N VAL A 46 6.55 -9.62 22.94
CA VAL A 46 6.21 -10.97 22.47
C VAL A 46 5.59 -10.96 21.07
N ILE A 47 5.74 -12.06 20.34
CA ILE A 47 5.13 -12.23 19.01
C ILE A 47 3.62 -12.41 19.16
N GLU A 48 2.87 -11.37 18.83
CA GLU A 48 1.40 -11.34 18.92
C GLU A 48 0.73 -11.04 17.57
N SER A 49 1.48 -10.47 16.62
CA SER A 49 0.99 -10.12 15.31
C SER A 49 1.25 -11.23 14.26
N TYR A 50 0.29 -11.41 13.37
CA TYR A 50 0.32 -12.40 12.30
C TYR A 50 -0.44 -11.92 11.07
N GLY A 51 -0.20 -12.60 9.95
CA GLY A 51 -0.95 -12.33 8.74
C GLY A 51 -0.90 -13.50 7.77
N PHE A 52 -1.71 -13.38 6.73
CA PHE A 52 -1.77 -14.33 5.65
C PHE A 52 -1.97 -13.62 4.31
N ASP A 53 -1.44 -14.21 3.26
CA ASP A 53 -1.68 -13.80 1.88
C ASP A 53 -2.00 -15.03 1.03
N ALA A 54 -2.94 -14.86 0.11
CA ALA A 54 -3.22 -15.86 -0.90
C ALA A 54 -3.50 -15.18 -2.24
N ASN A 55 -2.84 -15.66 -3.30
CA ASN A 55 -3.05 -15.17 -4.65
C ASN A 55 -3.04 -16.29 -5.68
N TYR A 56 -3.57 -15.95 -6.85
CA TYR A 56 -3.47 -16.73 -8.06
C TYR A 56 -2.85 -15.89 -9.16
N ALA A 57 -1.78 -16.40 -9.75
CA ALA A 57 -1.10 -15.82 -10.90
C ALA A 57 -1.28 -16.71 -12.13
N PHE A 58 -1.48 -16.07 -13.28
CA PHE A 58 -1.60 -16.70 -14.57
C PHE A 58 -0.87 -15.86 -15.62
N GLU A 59 -0.13 -16.53 -16.51
CA GLU A 59 0.60 -15.89 -17.60
C GLU A 59 0.40 -16.70 -18.88
N ASP A 60 0.14 -16.01 -19.99
CA ASP A 60 0.05 -16.55 -21.34
C ASP A 60 0.94 -15.74 -22.29
N GLU A 61 2.18 -16.21 -22.45
CA GLU A 61 3.17 -15.63 -23.38
C GLU A 61 2.66 -15.53 -24.83
N THR A 62 1.73 -16.40 -25.25
CA THR A 62 1.25 -16.40 -26.64
C THR A 62 0.28 -15.25 -26.91
N GLN A 63 -0.41 -14.79 -25.87
CA GLN A 63 -1.36 -13.68 -25.92
C GLN A 63 -0.77 -12.38 -25.34
N ASP A 64 0.47 -12.42 -24.83
CA ASP A 64 1.09 -11.31 -24.11
C ASP A 64 0.17 -10.80 -22.99
N MET A 65 -0.30 -11.75 -22.18
CA MET A 65 -1.30 -11.52 -21.14
C MET A 65 -0.86 -12.13 -19.83
N ASP A 66 -1.05 -11.39 -18.75
CA ASP A 66 -0.83 -11.85 -17.39
C ASP A 66 -1.92 -11.32 -16.45
N LEU A 67 -2.13 -12.07 -15.37
CA LEU A 67 -3.17 -11.82 -14.39
C LEU A 67 -2.62 -12.23 -13.03
N LEU A 68 -2.80 -11.38 -12.03
CA LEU A 68 -2.60 -11.74 -10.64
C LEU A 68 -3.79 -11.23 -9.85
N VAL A 69 -4.39 -12.08 -9.02
CA VAL A 69 -5.48 -11.70 -8.14
C VAL A 69 -5.27 -12.34 -6.78
N GLY A 70 -5.44 -11.57 -5.72
CA GLY A 70 -5.22 -12.08 -4.38
C GLY A 70 -5.87 -11.24 -3.31
N GLY A 71 -5.61 -11.66 -2.09
CA GLY A 71 -6.00 -10.94 -0.90
C GLY A 71 -5.14 -11.34 0.28
N SER A 72 -5.04 -10.41 1.20
CA SER A 72 -4.21 -10.54 2.40
C SER A 72 -4.97 -10.09 3.64
N TYR A 73 -4.42 -10.46 4.78
CA TYR A 73 -4.88 -10.02 6.08
C TYR A 73 -3.69 -9.86 7.01
N ILE A 74 -3.77 -8.84 7.87
CA ILE A 74 -2.87 -8.62 8.99
C ILE A 74 -3.71 -8.50 10.26
N SER A 75 -3.22 -9.03 11.38
CA SER A 75 -3.94 -9.05 12.65
C SER A 75 -3.89 -7.72 13.39
N ASN A 76 -2.88 -6.90 13.12
CA ASN A 76 -2.72 -5.57 13.69
C ASN A 76 -2.28 -4.60 12.58
N ILE A 77 -3.15 -3.66 12.22
CA ILE A 77 -2.87 -2.60 11.25
C ILE A 77 -2.12 -1.43 11.90
N ALA A 78 -2.13 -1.31 13.22
CA ALA A 78 -1.41 -0.26 13.91
C ALA A 78 0.11 -0.40 13.75
N ASP A 79 0.59 -1.64 13.58
CA ASP A 79 1.99 -1.98 13.25
C ASP A 79 2.40 -1.58 11.81
N SER A 80 1.52 -0.96 11.03
CA SER A 80 1.91 -0.42 9.73
C SER A 80 2.75 0.84 9.91
N ASP A 81 3.89 0.92 9.22
CA ASP A 81 4.90 1.96 9.35
C ASP A 81 4.33 3.39 9.28
N TRP A 82 3.37 3.63 8.38
CA TRP A 82 2.77 4.97 8.26
C TRP A 82 1.89 5.32 9.46
N ILE A 83 1.18 4.33 10.01
CA ILE A 83 0.34 4.51 11.20
C ILE A 83 1.24 4.72 12.41
N GLU A 84 2.35 3.99 12.53
CA GLU A 84 3.35 4.20 13.57
C GLU A 84 4.00 5.59 13.44
N GLU A 85 4.51 5.98 12.26
CA GLU A 85 5.20 7.25 12.06
C GLU A 85 4.29 8.46 12.35
N VAL A 86 3.07 8.45 11.80
CA VAL A 86 2.11 9.54 12.02
C VAL A 86 1.51 9.45 13.43
N GLY A 87 1.26 8.24 13.91
CA GLY A 87 0.72 7.94 15.22
C GLY A 87 1.65 8.41 16.34
N GLU A 88 2.91 7.98 16.38
CA GLU A 88 3.92 8.42 17.35
C GLU A 88 4.05 9.96 17.32
N HIS A 89 4.16 10.54 16.11
CA HIS A 89 4.46 11.96 15.97
C HIS A 89 3.32 12.89 16.38
N TYR A 90 2.07 12.52 16.11
CA TYR A 90 0.90 13.40 16.30
C TYR A 90 -0.04 12.94 17.41
N TYR A 91 -0.03 11.65 17.77
CA TYR A 91 -1.05 11.02 18.62
C TYR A 91 -0.48 10.07 19.70
N GLY A 92 0.84 9.85 19.77
CA GLY A 92 1.47 8.96 20.75
C GLY A 92 0.98 7.52 20.67
N VAL A 93 0.81 6.98 19.46
CA VAL A 93 0.27 5.62 19.19
C VAL A 93 1.34 4.54 19.41
N ASP A 94 2.02 4.59 20.55
CA ASP A 94 2.86 3.48 21.00
C ASP A 94 1.98 2.37 21.62
N GLU A 95 0.74 2.72 21.97
CA GLU A 95 -0.25 1.85 22.59
C GLU A 95 -1.64 2.02 21.92
N VAL A 96 -2.30 0.89 21.64
CA VAL A 96 -3.70 0.82 21.18
C VAL A 96 -4.60 0.17 22.24
N GLU A 97 -5.91 0.43 22.22
CA GLU A 97 -6.82 -0.22 23.18
C GLU A 97 -6.91 -1.73 22.93
N ASP A 98 -7.12 -2.13 21.68
CA ASP A 98 -7.16 -3.52 21.22
C ASP A 98 -6.49 -3.60 19.84
N TYR A 99 -5.88 -4.74 19.51
CA TYR A 99 -5.36 -4.97 18.16
C TYR A 99 -6.46 -5.05 17.11
N VAL A 100 -6.28 -4.29 16.03
CA VAL A 100 -7.25 -4.19 14.94
C VAL A 100 -6.65 -4.76 13.67
N GLY A 101 -7.23 -5.84 13.16
CA GLY A 101 -6.78 -6.42 11.91
C GLY A 101 -7.19 -5.59 10.69
N ALA A 102 -6.59 -5.86 9.54
CA ALA A 102 -6.98 -5.30 8.25
C ALA A 102 -6.94 -6.36 7.15
N ALA A 103 -7.81 -6.22 6.16
CA ALA A 103 -7.86 -7.10 5.00
C ALA A 103 -7.66 -6.30 3.72
N ALA A 104 -6.98 -6.90 2.75
CA ALA A 104 -6.78 -6.32 1.44
C ALA A 104 -7.19 -7.29 0.32
N ALA A 105 -7.54 -6.71 -0.83
CA ALA A 105 -7.74 -7.41 -2.08
C ALA A 105 -7.01 -6.64 -3.19
N TYR A 106 -6.38 -7.37 -4.10
CA TYR A 106 -5.60 -6.77 -5.18
C TYR A 106 -5.74 -7.55 -6.48
N LEU A 107 -5.57 -6.84 -7.58
CA LEU A 107 -5.69 -7.33 -8.95
C LEU A 107 -4.67 -6.62 -9.82
N HIS A 108 -3.92 -7.40 -10.59
CA HIS A 108 -3.15 -6.97 -11.75
C HIS A 108 -3.68 -7.67 -12.99
N PHE A 109 -3.78 -6.94 -14.10
CA PHE A 109 -4.09 -7.49 -15.41
C PHE A 109 -3.29 -6.79 -16.49
N GLY A 110 -2.41 -7.53 -17.17
CA GLY A 110 -1.64 -7.09 -18.32
C GLY A 110 -2.17 -7.71 -19.62
N ILE A 111 -2.23 -6.93 -20.69
CA ILE A 111 -2.50 -7.42 -22.04
C ILE A 111 -1.90 -6.52 -23.13
N VAL A 112 -1.03 -7.08 -23.97
CA VAL A 112 -0.48 -6.42 -25.17
C VAL A 112 0.02 -5.00 -24.89
N GLY A 113 0.89 -4.87 -23.89
CA GLY A 113 1.46 -3.60 -23.43
C GLY A 113 0.54 -2.71 -22.60
N PHE A 114 -0.75 -3.00 -22.47
CA PHE A 114 -1.63 -2.36 -21.49
C PHE A 114 -1.53 -3.06 -20.15
N PHE A 115 -1.67 -2.31 -19.06
CA PHE A 115 -1.85 -2.89 -17.74
C PHE A 115 -2.93 -2.15 -16.96
N PHE A 116 -3.50 -2.86 -15.98
CA PHE A 116 -4.47 -2.35 -15.03
C PHE A 116 -4.21 -2.97 -13.66
N ASP A 117 -4.09 -2.12 -12.66
CA ASP A 117 -3.93 -2.47 -11.26
C ASP A 117 -5.08 -1.92 -10.44
N ALA A 118 -5.56 -2.72 -9.48
CA ALA A 118 -6.54 -2.29 -8.51
C ALA A 118 -6.24 -2.93 -7.16
N GLU A 119 -6.23 -2.11 -6.12
CA GLU A 119 -5.98 -2.52 -4.74
C GLU A 119 -6.98 -1.84 -3.81
N TYR A 120 -7.41 -2.56 -2.78
CA TYR A 120 -8.28 -2.07 -1.72
C TYR A 120 -7.84 -2.68 -0.41
N MET A 121 -7.70 -1.87 0.63
CA MET A 121 -7.39 -2.32 1.99
C MET A 121 -8.28 -1.59 3.00
N ALA A 122 -8.76 -2.33 4.00
CA ALA A 122 -9.60 -1.77 5.05
C ALA A 122 -9.32 -2.43 6.39
N SER A 123 -9.36 -1.60 7.44
CA SER A 123 -9.41 -2.07 8.82
C SER A 123 -10.66 -2.92 9.03
N THR A 124 -10.56 -4.00 9.80
CA THR A 124 -11.66 -4.90 10.11
C THR A 124 -12.62 -4.32 11.15
N ASP A 125 -12.11 -3.46 12.03
CA ASP A 125 -12.86 -2.70 13.03
C ASP A 125 -12.33 -1.27 13.15
N HIS A 126 -12.90 -0.49 14.08
CA HIS A 126 -12.39 0.83 14.45
C HIS A 126 -11.03 0.71 15.13
N LEU A 127 -10.10 1.59 14.75
CA LEU A 127 -8.81 1.76 15.40
C LEU A 127 -8.98 2.70 16.59
N ASP A 128 -9.16 2.13 17.78
CA ASP A 128 -9.24 2.90 19.02
C ASP A 128 -7.86 3.09 19.64
N THR A 129 -7.47 4.35 19.82
CA THR A 129 -6.21 4.73 20.50
C THR A 129 -6.52 5.26 21.89
N ILE A 130 -5.49 5.37 22.74
CA ILE A 130 -5.61 6.00 24.07
C ILE A 130 -6.13 7.46 24.04
N LEU A 131 -6.04 8.13 22.88
CA LEU A 131 -6.54 9.49 22.67
C LEU A 131 -7.97 9.54 22.11
N GLY A 132 -8.53 8.40 21.70
CA GLY A 132 -9.87 8.24 21.16
C GLY A 132 -9.91 7.41 19.87
N ASP A 133 -11.12 7.32 19.33
CA ASP A 133 -11.47 6.62 18.09
C ASP A 133 -10.80 7.29 16.89
N ALA A 134 -9.84 6.58 16.26
CA ALA A 134 -9.18 6.98 15.03
C ALA A 134 -9.96 6.54 13.78
N GLY A 135 -11.18 6.02 13.95
CA GLY A 135 -12.08 5.63 12.86
C GLY A 135 -11.74 4.27 12.28
N LYS A 136 -12.22 4.01 11.07
CA LYS A 136 -12.01 2.74 10.37
C LYS A 136 -11.25 2.97 9.06
N PRO A 137 -9.91 3.12 9.10
CA PRO A 137 -9.11 3.45 7.94
C PRO A 137 -9.37 2.52 6.75
N THR A 138 -9.65 3.11 5.60
CA THR A 138 -9.71 2.40 4.33
C THR A 138 -8.97 3.16 3.25
N VAL A 139 -8.32 2.43 2.35
CA VAL A 139 -7.55 2.98 1.24
C VAL A 139 -7.75 2.13 0.00
N TRP A 140 -7.66 2.77 -1.16
CA TRP A 140 -7.74 2.09 -2.44
C TRP A 140 -6.86 2.79 -3.48
N ASN A 141 -6.43 2.01 -4.47
CA ASN A 141 -5.60 2.48 -5.57
C ASN A 141 -6.05 1.81 -6.87
N ILE A 142 -6.20 2.58 -7.93
CA ILE A 142 -6.44 2.10 -9.28
C ILE A 142 -5.40 2.73 -10.19
N GLU A 143 -4.67 1.92 -10.94
CA GLU A 143 -3.71 2.37 -11.93
C GLU A 143 -3.99 1.70 -13.28
N ALA A 144 -3.79 2.45 -14.37
CA ALA A 144 -3.82 1.88 -15.70
C ALA A 144 -2.76 2.55 -16.55
N GLY A 145 -2.10 1.77 -17.38
CA GLY A 145 -1.04 2.31 -18.22
C GLY A 145 -0.85 1.56 -19.52
N TYR A 146 0.10 2.08 -20.29
CA TYR A 146 0.47 1.53 -21.57
C TYR A 146 1.96 1.69 -21.82
N ASN A 147 2.59 0.58 -22.22
CA ASN A 147 3.96 0.49 -22.65
C ASN A 147 4.03 0.69 -24.18
N TYR A 148 4.61 1.81 -24.58
CA TYR A 148 4.77 2.19 -25.97
C TYR A 148 6.25 2.24 -26.36
N ASN A 149 6.59 1.58 -27.46
CA ASN A 149 7.93 1.63 -28.01
C ASN A 149 8.18 2.91 -28.81
N TRP A 150 8.55 4.00 -28.12
CA TRP A 150 9.04 5.23 -28.74
C TRP A 150 10.56 5.34 -28.58
N TRP A 151 11.30 4.83 -29.58
CA TRP A 151 12.77 4.67 -29.57
C TRP A 151 13.27 3.62 -28.58
N ARG A 152 12.78 3.63 -27.35
CA ARG A 152 12.88 2.58 -26.32
C ARG A 152 11.52 2.42 -25.64
N ASN A 153 11.42 1.59 -24.60
CA ASN A 153 10.20 1.48 -23.84
C ASN A 153 9.86 2.82 -23.16
N LEU A 154 8.66 3.32 -23.41
CA LEU A 154 8.04 4.43 -22.72
C LEU A 154 6.75 3.91 -22.10
N GLU A 155 6.71 3.89 -20.77
CA GLU A 155 5.49 3.63 -20.03
C GLU A 155 4.80 4.95 -19.68
N ILE A 156 3.48 4.95 -19.83
CA ILE A 156 2.62 6.03 -19.38
C ILE A 156 1.58 5.41 -18.46
N ALA A 157 1.52 5.87 -17.21
CA ALA A 157 0.58 5.38 -16.20
C ALA A 157 -0.30 6.52 -15.69
N LEU A 158 -1.58 6.21 -15.46
CA LEU A 158 -2.56 7.08 -14.83
C LEU A 158 -3.05 6.42 -13.56
N GLN A 159 -3.12 7.19 -12.48
CA GLN A 159 -3.51 6.72 -11.17
C GLN A 159 -4.72 7.50 -10.67
N TYR A 160 -5.64 6.78 -10.03
CA TYR A 160 -6.65 7.35 -9.14
C TYR A 160 -6.63 6.54 -7.85
N ALA A 161 -6.47 7.21 -6.72
CA ALA A 161 -6.41 6.57 -5.41
C ALA A 161 -7.21 7.41 -4.41
N GLY A 162 -7.54 6.81 -3.28
CA GLY A 162 -8.23 7.53 -2.23
C GLY A 162 -8.25 6.80 -0.91
N SER A 163 -8.78 7.50 0.09
CA SER A 163 -8.91 6.99 1.46
C SER A 163 -10.17 7.52 2.13
N ASP A 164 -10.77 6.72 3.00
CA ASP A 164 -11.84 7.13 3.92
C ASP A 164 -11.38 6.86 5.36
N ASP A 165 -11.77 7.74 6.29
CA ASP A 165 -11.38 7.71 7.72
C ASP A 165 -9.84 7.73 7.94
N CYS A 166 -9.10 8.41 7.06
CA CYS A 166 -7.63 8.51 7.14
C CYS A 166 -7.12 9.95 7.33
N GLY A 167 -7.99 10.89 7.73
CA GLY A 167 -7.61 12.30 7.95
C GLY A 167 -6.52 12.45 9.02
N PHE A 168 -6.62 11.67 10.10
CA PHE A 168 -5.59 11.62 11.15
C PHE A 168 -4.25 11.06 10.66
N LEU A 169 -4.25 10.24 9.60
CA LEU A 169 -3.05 9.73 8.94
C LEU A 169 -2.47 10.71 7.92
N GLY A 170 -3.13 11.85 7.70
CA GLY A 170 -2.75 12.81 6.69
C GLY A 170 -2.74 12.23 5.28
N LEU A 171 -3.54 11.19 5.02
CA LEU A 171 -3.71 10.63 3.69
C LEU A 171 -4.74 11.45 2.91
N PRO A 172 -4.54 11.61 1.58
CA PRO A 172 -5.50 12.34 0.77
C PRO A 172 -6.77 11.51 0.56
N ARG A 173 -7.94 12.17 0.66
CA ARG A 173 -9.22 11.57 0.29
C ARG A 173 -9.23 11.13 -1.16
N ASP A 174 -8.75 12.01 -2.05
CA ASP A 174 -8.66 11.75 -3.48
C ASP A 174 -7.26 12.11 -3.97
N ARG A 175 -6.62 11.21 -4.71
CA ARG A 175 -5.33 11.42 -5.39
C ARG A 175 -5.47 11.09 -6.87
N TYR A 176 -5.00 12.00 -7.72
CA TYR A 176 -4.91 11.82 -9.16
C TYR A 176 -3.45 11.89 -9.58
N GLY A 177 -3.00 10.92 -10.37
CA GLY A 177 -1.61 10.80 -10.76
C GLY A 177 -1.42 10.57 -12.25
N ILE A 178 -0.30 11.08 -12.77
CA ILE A 178 0.26 10.65 -14.05
C ILE A 178 1.76 10.45 -13.89
N ASN A 179 2.28 9.38 -14.47
CA ASN A 179 3.70 9.08 -14.47
C ASN A 179 4.18 8.67 -15.87
N PHE A 180 5.41 9.06 -16.19
CA PHE A 180 6.11 8.70 -17.42
C PHE A 180 7.42 8.03 -17.05
N ASN A 181 7.59 6.76 -17.43
CA ASN A 181 8.84 6.02 -17.24
C ASN A 181 9.49 5.78 -18.61
N GLN A 182 10.61 6.45 -18.87
CA GLN A 182 11.33 6.34 -20.13
C GLN A 182 12.65 5.61 -19.90
N GLU A 183 12.82 4.49 -20.60
CA GLU A 183 14.16 3.92 -20.76
C GLU A 183 15.03 4.85 -21.61
N ILE A 184 16.18 5.25 -21.07
CA ILE A 184 17.14 6.11 -21.78
C ILE A 184 18.38 5.34 -22.23
N PHE A 185 18.78 4.31 -21.47
CA PHE A 185 19.84 3.36 -21.79
C PHE A 185 19.46 1.97 -21.28
N ASP A 186 20.24 0.95 -21.66
CA ASP A 186 20.10 -0.37 -21.03
C ASP A 186 20.24 -0.22 -19.52
N ASN A 187 19.32 -0.82 -18.77
CA ASN A 187 19.29 -0.78 -17.31
C ASN A 187 19.19 0.63 -16.72
N THR A 188 18.71 1.62 -17.48
CA THR A 188 18.55 3.00 -17.00
C THR A 188 17.20 3.59 -17.40
N VAL A 189 16.41 3.95 -16.38
CA VAL A 189 15.08 4.55 -16.54
C VAL A 189 15.05 5.93 -15.89
N VAL A 190 14.47 6.90 -16.60
CA VAL A 190 14.10 8.21 -16.06
C VAL A 190 12.59 8.26 -15.90
N SER A 191 12.15 8.63 -14.70
CA SER A 191 10.75 8.77 -14.35
C SER A 191 10.42 10.22 -14.03
N VAL A 192 9.29 10.70 -14.51
CA VAL A 192 8.72 12.01 -14.13
C VAL A 192 7.23 11.85 -13.94
N GLY A 193 6.72 12.35 -12.83
CA GLY A 193 5.29 12.29 -12.54
C GLY A 193 4.76 13.53 -11.87
N TYR A 194 3.44 13.60 -11.85
CA TYR A 194 2.67 14.63 -11.18
C TYR A 194 1.51 14.01 -10.41
N LEU A 195 1.32 14.45 -9.18
CA LEU A 195 0.18 14.11 -8.34
C LEU A 195 -0.60 15.37 -7.96
N TYR A 196 -1.92 15.23 -7.93
CA TYR A 196 -2.85 16.17 -7.35
C TYR A 196 -3.65 15.47 -6.26
N ASP A 197 -3.63 16.03 -5.05
CA ASP A 197 -4.35 15.49 -3.90
C ASP A 197 -5.41 16.48 -3.40
N GLU A 198 -6.54 15.94 -2.98
CA GLU A 198 -7.53 16.61 -2.13
C GLU A 198 -7.60 15.91 -0.78
N TYR A 199 -7.63 16.69 0.29
CA TYR A 199 -7.67 16.20 1.67
C TYR A 199 -9.01 16.53 2.31
N ASP A 200 -9.39 15.75 3.32
CA ASP A 200 -10.55 16.07 4.14
C ASP A 200 -10.28 17.20 5.13
N GLY A 201 -11.35 17.80 5.64
CA GLY A 201 -11.27 18.96 6.53
C GLY A 201 -10.70 18.65 7.92
N ASP A 202 -10.53 17.36 8.24
CA ASP A 202 -9.91 16.82 9.44
C ASP A 202 -8.50 16.26 9.17
N ASP A 203 -7.88 16.61 8.05
CA ASP A 203 -6.47 16.31 7.75
C ASP A 203 -5.55 16.77 8.90
N ALA A 204 -4.65 15.88 9.34
CA ALA A 204 -3.71 16.13 10.43
C ALA A 204 -2.81 17.36 10.21
N LEU A 205 -2.65 17.83 8.96
CA LEU A 205 -1.82 18.97 8.58
C LEU A 205 -2.64 20.17 8.07
N ASP A 206 -3.96 20.18 8.24
CA ASP A 206 -4.89 21.24 7.80
C ASP A 206 -4.72 21.60 6.30
N ARG A 207 -4.41 20.60 5.47
CA ARG A 207 -4.30 20.76 4.02
C ARG A 207 -5.67 20.67 3.39
N ASN A 208 -5.89 21.48 2.35
CA ASN A 208 -7.04 21.29 1.47
C ASN A 208 -6.65 20.52 0.21
N THR A 209 -5.52 20.90 -0.40
CA THR A 209 -5.03 20.32 -1.65
C THR A 209 -3.50 20.29 -1.69
N ARG A 210 -2.92 19.42 -2.52
CA ARG A 210 -1.47 19.39 -2.80
C ARG A 210 -1.20 19.13 -4.28
N ASP A 211 -0.23 19.86 -4.82
CA ASP A 211 0.39 19.59 -6.12
C ASP A 211 1.82 19.08 -5.90
N LEU A 212 2.17 17.92 -6.47
CA LEU A 212 3.52 17.36 -6.36
C LEU A 212 4.04 16.98 -7.74
N VAL A 213 5.16 17.60 -8.14
CA VAL A 213 5.97 17.13 -9.28
C VAL A 213 7.17 16.39 -8.71
N PHE A 214 7.40 15.17 -9.19
CA PHE A 214 8.51 14.33 -8.75
C PHE A 214 9.23 13.71 -9.95
N GLY A 215 10.45 13.23 -9.71
CA GLY A 215 11.20 12.50 -10.71
C GLY A 215 12.28 11.63 -10.09
N GLN A 216 12.68 10.60 -10.83
CA GLN A 216 13.63 9.58 -10.39
C GLN A 216 14.52 9.16 -11.56
N LEU A 217 15.75 8.77 -11.24
CA LEU A 217 16.66 8.06 -12.15
C LEU A 217 17.00 6.72 -11.50
N ALA A 218 16.62 5.63 -12.14
CA ALA A 218 16.95 4.27 -11.71
C ALA A 218 18.06 3.68 -12.59
N VAL A 219 19.04 3.03 -11.96
CA VAL A 219 20.16 2.34 -12.63
C VAL A 219 20.33 0.95 -12.00
N GLU A 220 20.24 -0.09 -12.82
CA GLU A 220 20.43 -1.49 -12.41
C GLU A 220 21.78 -2.04 -12.91
N PHE A 221 22.38 -2.97 -12.14
CA PHE A 221 23.73 -3.50 -12.37
C PHE A 221 23.78 -5.02 -12.42
#